data_AF-A0A2V9T7M7-F1
#
_entry.id   AF-A0A2V9T7M7-F1
#
_cell.length_a   1.000
_cell.length_b   1.000
_cell.length_c   1.000
_cell.angle_alpha   90.00
_cell.angle_beta   90.00
_cell.angle_gamma   90.00
#
_symmetry.space_group_name_H-M   'P 1'
#
loop_
_entity.id
_entity.type
_entity.pdbx_description
1 polymer ?
#
loop_
_entity_poly.entity_id
_entity_poly.type
_entity_poly.pdbx_seq_one_letter_code
_entity_poly.pdbx_strand_id
1 'polypeptide(L)'
;MKHFSDELWADFVRNLAPSTTARAMQKHIEDGCSKCEAALKSWQNVFRIAQAEGGFSPPENAVRIAKAQFAAVASVRQGRPVRLVFDSNLQPVTAGVRGSISARQLLYETDELYIDLRLEPQREANRDRVCLVGQILDRTSETRAAQGLKVRLLQGQQAVSDTTTNQHGEFQLEFDAGANMCLSIGHEQDRMVVLPIYNVHSGLGILED
;
A
#
# COMPACT_ATOMS: atom_id res chain seq x y z
N MET A 1 -21.88 50.20 -5.71
CA MET A 1 -22.30 49.27 -4.64
C MET A 1 -21.06 48.71 -3.98
N LYS A 2 -21.07 48.51 -2.65
CA LYS A 2 -19.97 47.84 -1.93
C LYS A 2 -20.22 46.33 -1.95
N HIS A 3 -19.18 45.55 -2.24
CA HIS A 3 -19.20 44.08 -2.20
C HIS A 3 -18.46 43.58 -0.96
N PHE A 4 -18.72 42.33 -0.59
CA PHE A 4 -18.00 41.64 0.49
C PHE A 4 -16.73 40.98 -0.05
N SER A 5 -15.71 40.87 0.81
CA SER A 5 -14.45 40.25 0.46
C SER A 5 -14.56 38.73 0.42
N ASP A 6 -13.57 38.09 -0.19
CA ASP A 6 -13.49 36.63 -0.28
C ASP A 6 -13.33 35.97 1.09
N GLU A 7 -12.62 36.60 2.03
CA GLU A 7 -12.47 36.10 3.40
C GLU A 7 -13.83 36.02 4.10
N LEU A 8 -14.69 37.03 3.89
CA LEU A 8 -16.04 37.02 4.45
C LEU A 8 -16.91 35.94 3.82
N TRP A 9 -16.83 35.72 2.50
CA TRP A 9 -17.55 34.61 1.86
C TRP A 9 -17.04 33.24 2.29
N ALA A 10 -15.73 33.11 2.49
CA ALA A 10 -15.10 31.90 3.02
C ALA A 10 -15.56 31.62 4.47
N ASP A 11 -15.65 32.64 5.32
CA ASP A 11 -16.18 32.50 6.69
C ASP A 11 -17.69 32.24 6.70
N PHE A 12 -18.43 32.85 5.79
CA PHE A 12 -19.87 32.64 5.65
C PHE A 12 -20.20 31.18 5.32
N VAL A 13 -19.52 30.56 4.35
CA VAL A 13 -19.76 29.14 4.00
C VAL A 13 -19.30 28.16 5.09
N ARG A 14 -18.40 28.58 5.98
CA ARG A 14 -17.97 27.81 7.17
C ARG A 14 -18.86 28.03 8.39
N ASN A 15 -19.89 28.89 8.31
CA ASN A 15 -20.68 29.37 9.44
C ASN A 15 -19.87 30.06 10.55
N LEU A 16 -18.78 30.76 10.18
CA LEU A 16 -17.92 31.52 11.09
C LEU A 16 -18.18 33.04 11.03
N ALA A 17 -18.90 33.52 10.02
CA ALA A 17 -19.26 34.93 9.91
C ALA A 17 -20.19 35.35 11.07
N PRO A 18 -19.96 36.52 11.72
CA PRO A 18 -20.87 37.06 12.72
C PRO A 18 -22.30 37.17 12.20
N SER A 19 -23.29 36.90 13.04
CA SER A 19 -24.71 36.80 12.63
C SER A 19 -25.27 38.07 11.97
N THR A 20 -24.77 39.25 12.36
CA THR A 20 -25.10 40.54 11.74
C THR A 20 -24.53 40.65 10.33
N THR A 21 -23.28 40.27 10.13
CA THR A 21 -22.57 40.24 8.85
C THR A 21 -23.18 39.20 7.91
N ALA A 22 -23.43 37.99 8.39
CA ALA A 22 -24.07 36.93 7.62
C ALA A 22 -25.45 37.36 7.08
N ARG A 23 -26.26 38.04 7.90
CA ARG A 23 -27.57 38.56 7.47
C ARG A 23 -27.44 39.64 6.40
N ALA A 24 -26.45 40.54 6.53
CA ALA A 24 -26.19 41.56 5.53
C ALA A 24 -25.73 40.96 4.20
N MET A 25 -24.89 39.92 4.25
CA MET A 25 -24.44 39.17 3.08
C MET A 25 -25.59 38.42 2.41
N GLN A 26 -26.43 37.75 3.19
CA GLN A 26 -27.61 37.03 2.70
C GLN A 26 -28.59 37.98 1.99
N LYS A 27 -28.91 39.12 2.64
CA LYS A 27 -29.74 40.16 2.03
C LYS A 27 -29.15 40.69 0.72
N HIS A 28 -27.83 40.86 0.65
CA HIS A 28 -27.18 41.34 -0.56
C HIS A 28 -27.29 40.37 -1.75
N ILE A 29 -27.37 39.06 -1.48
CA ILE A 29 -27.67 38.05 -2.50
C ILE A 29 -29.15 38.12 -2.91
N GLU A 30 -30.06 38.25 -1.94
CA GLU A 30 -31.50 38.39 -2.18
C GLU A 30 -31.83 39.65 -2.99
N ASP A 31 -31.06 40.72 -2.82
CA ASP A 31 -31.14 41.96 -3.59
C ASP A 31 -30.60 41.81 -5.04
N GLY A 32 -30.08 40.63 -5.42
CA GLY A 32 -29.76 40.27 -6.80
C GLY A 32 -28.32 40.55 -7.26
N CYS A 33 -27.34 40.61 -6.35
CA CYS A 33 -25.95 40.87 -6.74
C CYS A 33 -25.24 39.64 -7.35
N SER A 34 -25.21 39.56 -8.68
CA SER A 34 -24.58 38.44 -9.43
C SER A 34 -23.10 38.21 -9.11
N LYS A 35 -22.32 39.26 -8.84
CA LYS A 35 -20.90 39.14 -8.47
C LYS A 35 -20.73 38.40 -7.14
N CYS A 36 -21.56 38.74 -6.15
CA CYS A 36 -21.51 38.11 -4.84
C CYS A 36 -22.10 36.70 -4.86
N GLU A 37 -23.11 36.44 -5.71
CA GLU A 37 -23.63 35.09 -5.94
C GLU A 37 -22.57 34.16 -6.55
N ALA A 38 -21.80 34.65 -7.53
CA ALA A 38 -20.68 33.92 -8.11
C ALA A 38 -19.57 33.63 -7.08
N ALA A 39 -19.22 34.62 -6.25
CA ALA A 39 -18.24 34.44 -5.17
C ALA A 39 -18.71 33.39 -4.14
N LEU A 40 -19.96 33.48 -3.70
CA LEU A 40 -20.57 32.50 -2.79
C LEU A 40 -20.51 31.08 -3.37
N LYS A 41 -20.89 30.91 -4.64
CA LYS A 41 -20.86 29.60 -5.32
C LYS A 41 -19.44 29.02 -5.38
N SER A 42 -18.44 29.84 -5.67
CA SER A 42 -17.03 29.43 -5.67
C SER A 42 -16.60 28.95 -4.29
N TRP A 43 -16.90 29.70 -3.23
CA TRP A 43 -16.55 29.33 -1.86
C TRP A 43 -17.32 28.11 -1.34
N GLN A 44 -18.58 27.93 -1.74
CA GLN A 44 -19.34 26.70 -1.45
C GLN A 44 -18.69 25.46 -2.10
N ASN A 45 -18.16 25.61 -3.32
CA ASN A 45 -17.45 24.51 -3.99
C ASN A 45 -16.14 24.16 -3.28
N VAL A 46 -15.34 25.17 -2.92
CA VAL A 46 -14.09 24.97 -2.17
C VAL A 46 -14.37 24.30 -0.83
N PHE A 47 -15.38 24.77 -0.09
CA PHE A 47 -15.74 24.20 1.21
C PHE A 47 -16.20 22.74 1.10
N ARG A 48 -16.94 22.39 0.04
CA ARG A 48 -17.34 20.99 -0.22
C ARG A 48 -16.15 20.08 -0.46
N ILE A 49 -15.16 20.52 -1.25
CA ILE A 49 -13.95 19.75 -1.52
C ILE A 49 -13.13 19.58 -0.23
N ALA A 50 -12.96 20.65 0.55
CA ALA A 50 -12.23 20.61 1.82
C ALA A 50 -12.89 19.67 2.84
N GLN A 51 -14.23 19.60 2.91
CA GLN A 51 -14.91 18.61 3.75
C GLN A 51 -14.67 17.17 3.31
N ALA A 52 -14.50 16.92 2.01
CA ALA A 52 -14.16 15.61 1.48
C ALA A 52 -12.66 15.27 1.65
N GLU A 53 -11.81 16.25 1.97
CA GLU A 53 -10.35 16.08 2.07
C GLU A 53 -9.95 15.04 3.12
N GLY A 54 -10.64 15.01 4.26
CA GLY A 54 -10.41 14.01 5.31
C GLY A 54 -10.63 12.56 4.82
N GLY A 55 -11.43 12.36 3.77
CA GLY A 55 -11.65 11.05 3.15
C GLY A 55 -10.54 10.60 2.20
N PHE A 56 -9.62 11.48 1.81
CA PHE A 56 -8.46 11.14 0.96
C PHE A 56 -7.21 10.78 1.77
N SER A 57 -7.24 10.95 3.10
CA SER A 57 -6.12 10.53 3.92
C SER A 57 -6.03 9.01 3.94
N PRO A 58 -4.93 8.40 3.47
CA PRO A 58 -4.79 6.96 3.54
C PRO A 58 -4.79 6.51 5.01
N PRO A 59 -5.39 5.35 5.33
CA PRO A 59 -5.30 4.77 6.67
C PRO A 59 -3.86 4.68 7.17
N GLU A 60 -3.61 4.97 8.45
CA GLU A 60 -2.25 5.02 9.02
C GLU A 60 -1.47 3.71 8.84
N ASN A 61 -2.17 2.58 8.90
CA ASN A 61 -1.57 1.26 8.65
C ASN A 61 -1.08 1.11 7.20
N ALA A 62 -1.81 1.65 6.22
CA ALA A 62 -1.39 1.65 4.82
C ALA A 62 -0.11 2.48 4.63
N VAL A 63 -0.03 3.66 5.27
CA VAL A 63 1.18 4.50 5.27
C VAL A 63 2.36 3.77 5.92
N ARG A 64 2.14 3.11 7.06
CA ARG A 64 3.16 2.34 7.78
C ARG A 64 3.68 1.19 6.92
N ILE A 65 2.80 0.44 6.27
CA ILE A 65 3.15 -0.66 5.35
C ILE A 65 3.97 -0.12 4.19
N ALA A 66 3.53 0.96 3.53
CA ALA A 66 4.25 1.58 2.42
C ALA A 66 5.65 2.05 2.82
N LYS A 67 5.81 2.67 4.00
CA LYS A 67 7.11 3.07 4.53
C LYS A 67 8.02 1.86 4.82
N ALA A 68 7.49 0.80 5.41
CA ALA A 68 8.24 -0.41 5.70
C ALA A 68 8.70 -1.11 4.41
N GLN A 69 7.82 -1.20 3.41
CA GLN A 69 8.16 -1.72 2.08
C GLN A 69 9.29 -0.90 1.45
N PHE A 70 9.21 0.43 1.50
CA PHE A 70 10.24 1.30 0.95
C PHE A 70 11.58 1.14 1.69
N ALA A 71 11.58 1.05 3.02
CA ALA A 71 12.81 0.83 3.79
C ALA A 71 13.49 -0.51 3.47
N ALA A 72 12.70 -1.58 3.30
CA ALA A 72 13.20 -2.90 2.95
C ALA A 72 13.75 -3.01 1.51
N VAL A 73 13.26 -2.17 0.59
CA VAL A 73 13.73 -2.10 -0.79
C VAL A 73 14.91 -1.13 -0.93
N ALA A 74 14.89 0.00 -0.22
CA ALA A 74 15.94 1.02 -0.24
C ALA A 74 17.27 0.51 0.33
N SER A 75 17.25 -0.51 1.20
CA SER A 75 18.45 -1.21 1.65
C SER A 75 19.15 -1.97 0.53
N VAL A 76 18.44 -2.31 -0.56
CA VAL A 76 19.03 -2.96 -1.73
C VAL A 76 19.21 -1.95 -2.87
N ARG A 77 20.43 -1.41 -2.97
CA ARG A 77 20.81 -0.27 -3.82
C ARG A 77 20.59 -0.44 -5.34
N GLN A 78 20.19 -1.62 -5.84
CA GLN A 78 20.11 -1.91 -7.28
C GLN A 78 18.96 -2.85 -7.71
N GLY A 79 17.79 -2.75 -7.08
CA GLY A 79 16.62 -3.52 -7.49
C GLY A 79 16.06 -3.14 -8.86
N ARG A 80 15.71 -4.12 -9.71
CA ARG A 80 14.81 -3.87 -10.87
C ARG A 80 13.42 -3.44 -10.35
N PRO A 81 12.70 -2.55 -11.05
CA PRO A 81 11.35 -2.16 -10.63
C PRO A 81 10.44 -3.40 -10.62
N VAL A 82 9.64 -3.52 -9.56
CA VAL A 82 8.69 -4.60 -9.36
C VAL A 82 7.34 -4.03 -8.95
N ARG A 83 6.26 -4.60 -9.48
CA ARG A 83 4.88 -4.18 -9.20
C ARG A 83 4.13 -5.32 -8.52
N LEU A 84 3.44 -5.03 -7.42
CA LEU A 84 2.48 -5.96 -6.82
C LEU A 84 1.18 -5.92 -7.64
N VAL A 85 0.77 -7.06 -8.18
CA VAL A 85 -0.42 -7.22 -9.03
C VAL A 85 -1.58 -7.81 -8.23
N PHE A 86 -1.30 -8.70 -7.28
CA PHE A 86 -2.31 -9.37 -6.48
C PHE A 86 -1.82 -9.62 -5.04
N ASP A 87 -2.72 -9.42 -4.08
CA ASP A 87 -2.55 -9.80 -2.67
C ASP A 87 -3.87 -10.37 -2.16
N SER A 88 -3.87 -11.64 -1.76
CA SER A 88 -5.08 -12.31 -1.27
C SER A 88 -5.67 -11.66 -0.02
N ASN A 89 -4.85 -10.99 0.79
CA ASN A 89 -5.32 -10.33 2.01
C ASN A 89 -6.06 -9.01 1.72
N LEU A 90 -5.96 -8.47 0.51
CA LEU A 90 -6.71 -7.29 0.08
C LEU A 90 -8.07 -7.65 -0.54
N GLN A 91 -8.38 -8.94 -0.67
CA GLN A 91 -9.66 -9.40 -1.21
C GLN A 91 -10.76 -9.36 -0.14
N PRO A 92 -12.00 -8.98 -0.49
CA PRO A 92 -13.13 -9.02 0.44
C PRO A 92 -13.35 -10.46 0.93
N VAL A 93 -13.33 -10.67 2.25
CA VAL A 93 -13.66 -11.97 2.83
C VAL A 93 -15.18 -12.18 2.74
N THR A 94 -15.62 -13.25 2.10
CA THR A 94 -17.05 -13.60 2.02
C THR A 94 -17.62 -13.77 3.43
N ALA A 95 -18.74 -13.12 3.72
CA ALA A 95 -19.43 -13.25 5.00
C ALA A 95 -19.72 -14.73 5.31
N GLY A 96 -19.33 -15.18 6.50
CA GLY A 96 -19.55 -16.56 6.96
C GLY A 96 -18.34 -17.51 6.83
N VAL A 97 -17.21 -17.07 6.26
CA VAL A 97 -15.95 -17.84 6.31
C VAL A 97 -15.39 -17.78 7.74
N ARG A 98 -15.34 -18.92 8.43
CA ARG A 98 -14.68 -19.03 9.74
C ARG A 98 -13.16 -19.13 9.51
N GLY A 99 -12.42 -18.12 9.99
CA GLY A 99 -11.00 -17.96 9.73
C GLY A 99 -10.14 -19.04 10.38
N SER A 100 -9.58 -19.93 9.57
CA SER A 100 -8.25 -20.49 9.84
C SER A 100 -7.22 -19.48 9.29
N ILE A 101 -6.02 -19.44 9.86
CA ILE A 101 -4.93 -18.65 9.27
C ILE A 101 -4.70 -19.20 7.86
N SER A 102 -5.17 -18.47 6.84
CA SER A 102 -5.06 -18.91 5.46
C SER A 102 -3.71 -18.56 4.89
N ALA A 103 -3.19 -19.43 4.03
CA ALA A 103 -2.04 -19.09 3.21
C ALA A 103 -2.31 -17.79 2.45
N ARG A 104 -1.34 -16.89 2.45
CA ARG A 104 -1.42 -15.62 1.72
C ARG A 104 -0.74 -15.78 0.36
N GLN A 105 -1.41 -15.33 -0.69
CA GLN A 105 -0.86 -15.33 -2.05
C GLN A 105 -0.50 -13.91 -2.48
N LEU A 106 0.66 -13.78 -3.11
CA LEU A 106 1.17 -12.54 -3.69
C LEU A 106 1.64 -12.80 -5.11
N LEU A 107 1.19 -11.98 -6.05
CA LEU A 107 1.72 -11.98 -7.41
C LEU A 107 2.43 -10.66 -7.68
N TYR A 108 3.70 -10.74 -7.98
CA TYR A 108 4.51 -9.63 -8.45
C TYR A 108 4.82 -9.76 -9.93
N GLU A 109 5.06 -8.64 -10.58
CA GLU A 109 5.56 -8.61 -11.95
C GLU A 109 6.71 -7.62 -12.12
N THR A 110 7.59 -7.94 -13.06
CA THR A 110 8.51 -7.01 -13.72
C THR A 110 8.21 -7.03 -15.22
N ASP A 111 8.98 -6.28 -16.03
CA ASP A 111 8.83 -6.33 -17.50
C ASP A 111 9.06 -7.74 -18.06
N GLU A 112 9.88 -8.55 -17.40
CA GLU A 112 10.33 -9.87 -17.89
C GLU A 112 9.78 -11.04 -17.08
N LEU A 113 9.35 -10.83 -15.83
CA LEU A 113 9.02 -11.93 -14.92
C LEU A 113 7.65 -11.78 -14.28
N TYR A 114 6.96 -12.91 -14.07
CA TYR A 114 5.97 -13.07 -13.01
C TYR A 114 6.61 -13.81 -11.84
N ILE A 115 6.29 -13.37 -10.62
CA ILE A 115 6.77 -13.97 -9.37
C ILE A 115 5.54 -14.24 -8.50
N ASP A 116 5.11 -15.49 -8.48
CA ASP A 116 4.01 -15.97 -7.63
C ASP A 116 4.58 -16.50 -6.31
N LEU A 117 4.03 -16.04 -5.20
CA LEU A 117 4.46 -16.38 -3.85
C LEU A 117 3.27 -16.80 -3.01
N ARG A 118 3.43 -17.91 -2.28
CA ARG A 118 2.50 -18.38 -1.26
C ARG A 118 3.21 -18.45 0.08
N LEU A 119 2.68 -17.71 1.06
CA LEU A 119 3.16 -17.70 2.43
C LEU A 119 2.21 -18.52 3.30
N GLU A 120 2.75 -19.57 3.92
CA GLU A 120 2.02 -20.50 4.77
C GLU A 120 2.53 -20.38 6.20
N PRO A 121 1.73 -19.82 7.12
CA PRO A 121 2.10 -19.78 8.53
C PRO A 121 2.10 -21.19 9.13
N GLN A 122 3.22 -21.55 9.74
CA GLN A 122 3.42 -22.78 10.48
C GLN A 122 3.34 -22.45 11.97
N ARG A 123 2.28 -22.93 12.63
CA ARG A 123 2.14 -22.78 14.09
C ARG A 123 3.08 -23.73 14.80
N GLU A 124 4.17 -23.20 15.34
CA GLU A 124 5.03 -23.89 16.30
C GLU A 124 4.85 -23.27 17.69
N ALA A 125 4.98 -24.08 18.74
CA ALA A 125 4.60 -23.69 20.11
C ALA A 125 5.30 -22.42 20.64
N ASN A 126 6.48 -22.06 20.12
CA ASN A 126 7.29 -20.93 20.58
C ASN A 126 7.84 -20.05 19.44
N ARG A 127 7.42 -20.28 18.18
CA ARG A 127 7.91 -19.51 17.01
C ARG A 127 6.81 -19.34 15.98
N ASP A 128 6.76 -18.16 15.39
CA ASP A 128 5.92 -17.88 14.24
C ASP A 128 6.71 -18.20 12.97
N ARG A 129 6.67 -19.46 12.54
CA ARG A 129 7.37 -19.89 11.33
C ARG A 129 6.52 -19.67 10.09
N VAL A 130 7.19 -19.41 8.98
CA VAL A 130 6.57 -19.25 7.68
C VAL A 130 7.28 -20.14 6.68
N CYS A 131 6.50 -20.95 5.96
CA CYS A 131 6.94 -21.60 4.74
C CYS A 131 6.56 -20.70 3.56
N LEU A 132 7.55 -20.22 2.82
CA LEU A 132 7.37 -19.49 1.58
C LEU A 132 7.66 -20.44 0.42
N VAL A 133 6.63 -20.68 -0.39
CA VAL A 133 6.74 -21.37 -1.68
C VAL A 133 6.59 -20.31 -2.76
N GLY A 134 7.44 -20.37 -3.78
CA GLY A 134 7.34 -19.44 -4.90
C GLY A 134 7.67 -20.06 -6.24
N GLN A 135 7.18 -19.43 -7.29
CA GLN A 135 7.47 -19.77 -8.67
C GLN A 135 7.77 -18.49 -9.47
N ILE A 136 8.82 -18.55 -10.27
CA ILE A 136 9.22 -17.48 -11.19
C ILE A 136 8.90 -17.96 -12.61
N LEU A 137 8.17 -17.14 -13.36
CA LEU A 137 7.79 -17.41 -14.73
C LEU A 137 8.35 -16.32 -15.64
N ASP A 138 8.98 -16.74 -16.73
CA ASP A 138 9.44 -15.82 -17.77
C ASP A 138 8.28 -15.35 -18.66
N ARG A 139 8.22 -14.05 -18.93
CA ARG A 139 7.22 -13.39 -19.77
C ARG A 139 7.66 -13.30 -21.23
N THR A 140 8.96 -13.40 -21.52
CA THR A 140 9.50 -13.15 -22.87
C THR A 140 9.60 -14.42 -23.73
N SER A 141 9.26 -15.59 -23.17
CA SER A 141 9.35 -16.91 -23.81
C SER A 141 10.79 -17.35 -24.14
N GLU A 142 11.78 -16.78 -23.45
CA GLU A 142 13.16 -17.25 -23.47
C GLU A 142 13.29 -18.40 -22.47
N THR A 143 13.15 -19.62 -23.00
CA THR A 143 12.98 -20.94 -22.32
C THR A 143 13.88 -21.30 -21.11
N ARG A 144 14.70 -20.41 -20.54
CA ARG A 144 15.55 -20.67 -19.35
C ARG A 144 15.70 -19.51 -18.36
N ALA A 145 15.03 -18.37 -18.54
CA ALA A 145 15.30 -17.19 -17.70
C ALA A 145 14.98 -17.38 -16.20
N ALA A 146 14.10 -18.33 -15.84
CA ALA A 146 13.70 -18.57 -14.45
C ALA A 146 14.49 -19.70 -13.73
N GLN A 147 15.33 -20.46 -14.43
CA GLN A 147 16.07 -21.58 -13.84
C GLN A 147 17.38 -21.11 -13.18
N GLY A 148 17.70 -21.64 -11.99
CA GLY A 148 18.99 -21.40 -11.37
C GLY A 148 19.16 -20.00 -10.78
N LEU A 149 18.06 -19.27 -10.60
CA LEU A 149 18.07 -17.94 -9.97
C LEU A 149 18.32 -18.09 -8.48
N LYS A 150 19.25 -17.28 -7.94
CA LYS A 150 19.48 -17.23 -6.51
C LYS A 150 18.33 -16.48 -5.87
N VAL A 151 17.69 -17.11 -4.88
CA VAL A 151 16.62 -16.51 -4.08
C VAL A 151 17.13 -16.37 -2.65
N ARG A 152 17.14 -15.15 -2.13
CA ARG A 152 17.57 -14.84 -0.76
C ARG A 152 16.47 -14.09 -0.04
N LEU A 153 16.08 -14.59 1.13
CA LEU A 153 15.30 -13.84 2.08
C LEU A 153 16.24 -13.03 2.96
N LEU A 154 16.03 -11.72 3.00
CA LEU A 154 16.79 -10.78 3.80
C LEU A 154 15.91 -10.21 4.90
N GLN A 155 16.49 -9.95 6.06
CA GLN A 155 15.94 -9.10 7.10
C GLN A 155 16.85 -7.86 7.23
N GLY A 156 16.37 -6.72 6.75
CA GLY A 156 17.21 -5.52 6.59
C GLY A 156 18.32 -5.74 5.55
N GLN A 157 19.56 -5.99 6.00
CA GLN A 157 20.70 -6.32 5.13
C GLN A 157 21.26 -7.74 5.35
N GLN A 158 20.75 -8.47 6.34
CA GLN A 158 21.22 -9.81 6.65
C GLN A 158 20.41 -10.85 5.87
N ALA A 159 21.10 -11.77 5.19
CA ALA A 159 20.44 -12.95 4.64
C ALA A 159 20.06 -13.91 5.78
N VAL A 160 18.76 -14.22 5.88
CA VAL A 160 18.21 -15.12 6.91
C VAL A 160 17.88 -16.50 6.36
N SER A 161 17.68 -16.61 5.04
CA SER A 161 17.47 -17.89 4.34
C SER A 161 17.79 -17.71 2.86
N ASP A 162 18.23 -18.77 2.18
CA ASP A 162 18.53 -18.73 0.75
C ASP A 162 18.33 -20.08 0.07
N THR A 163 18.05 -20.03 -1.23
CA THR A 163 17.84 -21.19 -2.09
C THR A 163 18.11 -20.81 -3.55
N THR A 164 17.92 -21.75 -4.45
CA THR A 164 18.04 -21.56 -5.90
C THR A 164 16.83 -22.17 -6.59
N THR A 165 16.30 -21.52 -7.63
CA THR A 165 15.16 -22.06 -8.37
C THR A 165 15.51 -23.34 -9.14
N ASN A 166 14.54 -24.25 -9.22
CA ASN A 166 14.66 -25.46 -10.03
C ASN A 166 14.44 -25.16 -11.54
N GLN A 167 14.39 -26.21 -12.37
CA GLN A 167 14.18 -26.09 -13.82
C GLN A 167 12.80 -25.53 -14.22
N HIS A 168 11.84 -25.49 -13.30
CA HIS A 168 10.50 -24.92 -13.50
C HIS A 168 10.34 -23.55 -12.83
N GLY A 169 11.43 -22.96 -12.31
CA GLY A 169 11.41 -21.68 -11.62
C GLY A 169 10.87 -21.73 -10.19
N GLU A 170 10.65 -22.93 -9.63
CA GLU A 170 10.08 -23.10 -8.30
C GLU A 170 11.16 -23.07 -7.22
N PHE A 171 10.79 -22.59 -6.03
CA PHE A 171 11.64 -22.58 -4.84
C PHE A 171 10.82 -22.63 -3.55
N GLN A 172 11.49 -23.01 -2.46
CA GLN A 172 10.92 -23.02 -1.13
C GLN A 172 11.93 -22.51 -0.10
N LEU A 173 11.45 -21.74 0.87
CA LEU A 173 12.20 -21.21 2.01
C LEU A 173 11.39 -21.34 3.29
N GLU A 174 12.05 -21.64 4.40
CA GLU A 174 11.46 -21.57 5.74
C GLU A 174 12.22 -20.54 6.58
N PHE A 175 11.48 -19.77 7.38
CA PHE A 175 12.05 -18.72 8.22
C PHE A 175 11.13 -18.36 9.38
N ASP A 176 11.70 -17.71 10.40
CA ASP A 176 10.94 -17.11 11.49
C ASP A 176 10.40 -15.73 11.04
N ALA A 177 9.11 -15.46 11.24
CA ALA A 177 8.47 -14.21 10.84
C ALA A 177 9.10 -12.99 11.53
N GLY A 178 9.23 -11.89 10.79
CA GLY A 178 9.87 -10.68 11.29
C GLY A 178 9.56 -9.45 10.45
N ALA A 179 9.88 -8.28 10.99
CA ALA A 179 9.76 -7.01 10.27
C ALA A 179 10.91 -6.81 9.27
N ASN A 180 10.69 -5.93 8.30
CA ASN A 180 11.70 -5.51 7.30
C ASN A 180 12.27 -6.67 6.47
N MET A 181 11.41 -7.62 6.11
CA MET A 181 11.79 -8.74 5.25
C MET A 181 11.68 -8.37 3.77
N CYS A 182 12.64 -8.82 2.96
CA CYS A 182 12.58 -8.70 1.51
C CYS A 182 13.17 -9.93 0.83
N LEU A 183 12.63 -10.26 -0.34
CA LEU A 183 13.11 -11.33 -1.18
C LEU A 183 13.96 -10.70 -2.28
N SER A 184 15.19 -11.19 -2.44
CA SER A 184 16.09 -10.85 -3.54
C SER A 184 16.22 -12.04 -4.48
N ILE A 185 15.99 -11.80 -5.76
CA ILE A 185 15.93 -12.81 -6.81
C ILE A 185 16.81 -12.38 -7.99
N GLY A 186 17.66 -13.27 -8.49
CA GLY A 186 18.45 -13.03 -9.69
C GLY A 186 19.71 -13.86 -9.76
N HIS A 187 20.49 -13.70 -10.83
CA HIS A 187 21.85 -14.21 -10.90
C HIS A 187 22.79 -13.28 -10.13
N GLU A 188 23.84 -13.82 -9.49
CA GLU A 188 24.78 -13.00 -8.70
C GLU A 188 25.47 -11.87 -9.49
N GLN A 189 25.49 -11.99 -10.82
CA GLN A 189 26.14 -11.05 -11.74
C GLN A 189 25.18 -10.01 -12.35
N ASP A 190 23.86 -10.17 -12.15
CA ASP A 190 22.83 -9.32 -12.74
C ASP A 190 22.16 -8.38 -11.72
N ARG A 191 21.41 -7.38 -12.22
CA ARG A 191 20.54 -6.57 -11.36
C ARG A 191 19.44 -7.45 -10.79
N MET A 192 19.48 -7.64 -9.48
CA MET A 192 18.50 -8.45 -8.75
C MET A 192 17.12 -7.78 -8.77
N VAL A 193 16.06 -8.59 -8.83
CA VAL A 193 14.71 -8.17 -8.42
C VAL A 193 14.65 -8.20 -6.90
N VAL A 194 14.15 -7.13 -6.29
CA VAL A 194 13.93 -7.08 -4.85
C VAL A 194 12.52 -6.66 -4.55
N LEU A 195 11.81 -7.47 -3.78
CA LEU A 195 10.43 -7.23 -3.41
C LEU A 195 10.26 -7.37 -1.89
N PRO A 196 9.40 -6.54 -1.28
CA PRO A 196 9.16 -6.62 0.15
C PRO A 196 8.27 -7.81 0.50
N ILE A 197 8.55 -8.43 1.63
CA ILE A 197 7.70 -9.42 2.27
C ILE A 197 7.21 -8.80 3.58
N TYR A 198 5.91 -8.51 3.66
CA TYR A 198 5.28 -7.80 4.79
C TYR A 198 4.15 -8.63 5.38
N ASN A 199 3.63 -8.27 6.56
CA ASN A 199 2.52 -8.97 7.22
C ASN A 199 2.70 -10.50 7.27
N VAL A 200 3.92 -10.94 7.59
CA VAL A 200 4.29 -12.36 7.75
C VAL A 200 3.88 -12.95 9.09
N HIS A 201 3.34 -12.11 9.98
CA HIS A 201 2.87 -12.55 11.29
C HIS A 201 1.53 -13.25 11.18
N SER A 202 1.35 -14.31 11.97
CA SER A 202 0.11 -15.08 12.06
C SER A 202 -0.99 -14.36 12.85
N GLY A 203 -1.39 -13.13 12.46
CA GLY A 203 -2.65 -12.49 12.83
C GLY A 203 -2.98 -12.29 14.33
N LEU A 204 -2.12 -12.69 15.27
CA LEU A 204 -2.30 -12.56 16.71
C LEU A 204 -1.20 -11.67 17.26
N GLY A 205 -1.34 -10.37 17.08
CA GLY A 205 -0.37 -9.41 17.58
C GLY A 205 -0.79 -7.95 17.53
N ILE A 206 -2.10 -7.65 17.53
CA ILE A 206 -2.60 -6.30 17.82
C ILE A 206 -3.90 -6.41 18.63
N LEU A 207 -3.74 -6.81 19.89
CA LEU A 207 -4.57 -6.30 20.97
C LEU A 207 -3.57 -5.74 21.98
N GLU A 208 -3.18 -4.49 21.78
CA GLU A 208 -2.63 -3.68 22.86
C GLU A 208 -3.73 -2.70 23.26
N ASP A 209 -4.03 -2.71 24.57
CA ASP A 209 -4.95 -1.82 25.29
C ASP A 209 -4.61 -0.33 25.11
#